data_AF-A0A6P0RSG6-F1
#
_entry.id   AF-A0A6P0RSG6-F1
#
_cell.length_a   1.000
_cell.length_b   1.000
_cell.length_c   1.000
_cell.angle_alpha   90.00
_cell.angle_beta   90.00
_cell.angle_gamma   90.00
#
_symmetry.space_group_name_H-M   'P 1'
#
loop_
_entity.id
_entity.type
_entity.pdbx_description
1 polymer ?
#
loop_
_entity_poly.entity_id
_entity_poly.type
_entity_poly.pdbx_seq_one_letter_code
_entity_poly.pdbx_strand_id
1 'polypeptide(L)' 'MAFNTLFSLPFVQTVVKHFQLSLLVYDPSEEVIVEWKK' A
#
# COMPACT_ATOMS: atom_id res chain seq x y z
N MET A 1 4.68 4.79 -9.11
CA MET A 1 5.21 3.80 -8.13
C MET A 1 4.41 2.51 -8.20
N ALA A 2 5.06 1.36 -8.03
CA ALA A 2 4.42 0.04 -8.12
C ALA A 2 3.21 -0.12 -7.19
N PHE A 3 3.25 0.48 -5.99
CA PHE A 3 2.15 0.48 -5.02
C PHE A 3 0.81 0.95 -5.64
N ASN A 4 0.82 2.05 -6.40
CA ASN A 4 -0.41 2.64 -6.98
C ASN A 4 -1.06 1.81 -8.09
N THR A 5 -0.40 0.74 -8.57
CA THR A 5 -0.98 -0.12 -9.62
C THR A 5 -1.91 -1.17 -9.03
N LEU A 6 -1.40 -2.04 -8.15
CA LEU A 6 -2.17 -3.11 -7.54
C LEU A 6 -3.08 -2.62 -6.39
N PHE A 7 -2.57 -1.75 -5.51
CA PHE A 7 -3.30 -1.32 -4.31
C PHE A 7 -4.37 -0.25 -4.59
N SER A 8 -4.44 0.28 -5.81
CA SER A 8 -5.56 1.11 -6.25
C SER A 8 -6.78 0.31 -6.71
N LEU A 9 -6.62 -1.00 -6.94
CA LEU A 9 -7.72 -1.85 -7.40
C LEU A 9 -8.78 -2.02 -6.30
N PRO A 10 -10.09 -1.88 -6.61
CA PRO A 10 -11.16 -1.99 -5.62
C PRO A 10 -11.17 -3.29 -4.83
N PHE A 11 -10.83 -4.40 -5.49
CA PHE A 11 -10.71 -5.72 -4.84
C PHE A 11 -9.64 -5.72 -3.75
N VAL A 12 -8.45 -5.22 -4.07
CA VAL A 12 -7.31 -5.20 -3.15
C VAL A 12 -7.60 -4.29 -1.96
N GLN A 13 -8.19 -3.11 -2.20
CA GLN A 13 -8.62 -2.21 -1.13
C GLN A 13 -9.64 -2.87 -0.19
N THR A 14 -10.58 -3.65 -0.76
CA THR A 14 -11.58 -4.39 0.02
C THR A 14 -10.93 -5.44 0.91
N VAL A 15 -9.98 -6.21 0.38
CA VAL A 15 -9.22 -7.23 1.14
C VAL A 15 -8.42 -6.58 2.27
N VAL A 16 -7.65 -5.53 1.96
CA VAL A 16 -6.85 -4.79 2.95
C VAL A 16 -7.73 -4.30 4.11
N LYS A 17 -8.88 -3.70 3.80
CA LYS A 17 -9.83 -3.23 4.81
C LYS A 17 -10.48 -4.36 5.60
N HIS A 18 -10.92 -5.42 4.92
CA HIS A 18 -11.62 -6.55 5.56
C HIS A 18 -10.73 -7.28 6.57
N PHE A 19 -9.47 -7.49 6.23
CA PHE A 19 -8.50 -8.19 7.07
C PHE A 19 -7.66 -7.26 7.96
N GLN A 20 -7.93 -5.94 7.96
CA GLN A 20 -7.22 -4.95 8.77
C GLN A 20 -5.70 -5.00 8.60
N LEU A 21 -5.24 -5.11 7.35
CA LEU A 21 -3.82 -5.23 7.04
C LEU A 21 -3.12 -3.87 7.21
N SER A 22 -2.09 -3.84 8.07
CA SER A 22 -1.19 -2.69 8.15
C SER A 22 -0.17 -2.72 7.00
N LEU A 23 0.01 -1.58 6.33
CA LEU A 23 0.90 -1.44 5.17
C LEU A 23 1.97 -0.38 5.39
N LEU A 24 3.17 -0.63 4.87
CA LEU A 24 4.26 0.33 4.74
C LEU A 24 4.47 0.62 3.26
N VAL A 25 4.37 1.89 2.86
CA VAL A 25 4.70 2.33 1.51
C VAL A 25 6.13 2.86 1.50
N TYR A 26 6.96 2.28 0.64
CA TYR A 26 8.38 2.59 0.50
C TYR A 26 8.67 3.03 -0.94
N ASP A 27 9.49 4.08 -1.10
CA ASP A 27 10.03 4.49 -2.40
C ASP A 27 11.43 3.90 -2.59
N PRO A 28 11.61 2.95 -3.51
CA PRO A 28 12.91 2.33 -3.74
C PRO A 28 13.92 3.23 -4.47
N SER A 29 13.48 4.33 -5.07
CA SER A 29 14.38 5.23 -5.81
C SER A 29 15.20 6.11 -4.86
N GLU A 30 14.56 6.55 -3.78
CA GLU A 30 15.12 7.43 -2.76
C GLU A 30 15.45 6.68 -1.46
N GLU A 31 15.14 5.39 -1.41
CA GLU A 31 15.30 4.51 -0.25
C GLU A 31 14.61 4.98 1.04
N VAL A 32 13.42 5.60 0.91
CA VAL A 32 12.68 6.17 2.05
C VAL A 32 11.32 5.53 2.29
N ILE A 33 10.91 5.52 3.55
CA ILE A 33 9.52 5.23 3.93
C ILE A 33 8.67 6.45 3.62
N VAL A 34 7.63 6.26 2.81
CA VAL A 34 6.72 7.31 2.38
C VAL A 34 5.50 7.40 3.29
N GLU A 35 4.90 6.27 3.65
CA GLU A 35 3.64 6.25 4.40
C GLU A 35 3.46 4.98 5.22
N TRP A 36 2.81 5.11 6.38
CA TRP A 36 2.27 3.99 7.17
C TRP A 36 0.75 4.01 7.10
N LYS A 37 0.13 2.96 6.57
CA LYS A 37 -1.33 2.80 6.50
C LYS A 37 -1.78 1.74 7.51
N LYS A 38 -2.84 2.05 8.26
CA LYS A 38 -3.49 1.14 9.22
C LYS A 38 -4.79 0.60 8.67
#